data_AF-A0A2X3KX12-F1
#
_entry.id   AF-A0A2X3KX12-F1
#
_cell.length_a   1.000
_cell.length_b   1.000
_cell.length_c   1.000
_cell.angle_alpha   90.00
_cell.angle_beta   90.00
_cell.angle_gamma   90.00
#
_symmetry.space_group_name_H-M   'P 1'
#
loop_
_entity.id
_entity.type
_entity.pdbx_description
1 polymer ?
#
loop_
_entity_poly.entity_id
_entity_poly.type
_entity_poly.pdbx_seq_one_letter_code
_entity_poly.pdbx_strand_id
1 'polypeptide(L)'
;MAYVRWSHYFLPTWKEEPAEADLASHRLMLRAGLIRPLATGIYTYLPCGWRALRRVEAIVREEMDAIGGAELHMPVVHPAELWARTGRLSDFGPSLVRFQDRAGREMVLGPTHEEVVTDLARREIQSWRQLPLMLYQIQTKFRDEPRSRGGLIRAREFTMKDGYSFHEDAPDLDRYYPEVYRAYERIFRRCGLSPVPVEADPGLMGGSGSHEFMLAHDQGEDTFVRCAGCGYAANREGAVAVKEPDPDEALLPREEVATPSCTTIEAVAAFLGIPTRKTAKAVFYRAGKALVFVVIRGDLEVNEAKLARVLGTAELSPATEEDIVAAGAVPGYASPIGISGDEVVVVVDDSIPPARNLVAGANKEGFHLRNVNFPRDFQTQLVADVALARDGDPCPRCGGTLHIQHGIELGHIFKLGTKYSQSLGATFLDRDGQARPLVMGCYGIGIGRLLAAVIESHHDEEGIVWPTAVAPFHVLVAVLNPKDGNQVALATSVAAHLAEAGWDVLLDDRERSPGEKFHDAKLVGIPVLAVIGPRSLRTGEVDLERRHNGVRSPAPASPDSIQRAVQDLLRTE
;
A
#
# COMPACT_ATOMS: atom_id res chain seq x y z
N MET A 1 -37.24 8.40 -10.75
CA MET A 1 -37.14 7.49 -11.91
C MET A 1 -36.39 6.26 -11.47
N ALA A 2 -36.81 5.06 -11.89
CA ALA A 2 -36.15 3.81 -11.50
C ALA A 2 -34.75 3.66 -12.13
N TYR A 3 -34.47 4.33 -13.24
CA TYR A 3 -33.18 4.33 -13.96
C TYR A 3 -32.61 5.74 -14.17
N VAL A 4 -31.34 5.84 -14.60
CA VAL A 4 -30.63 7.10 -14.88
C VAL A 4 -30.54 7.36 -16.39
N ARG A 5 -30.75 8.59 -16.83
CA ARG A 5 -30.58 9.01 -18.24
C ARG A 5 -29.20 9.66 -18.42
N TRP A 6 -28.40 9.19 -19.37
CA TRP A 6 -27.06 9.72 -19.61
C TRP A 6 -27.10 11.18 -20.07
N SER A 7 -28.08 11.60 -20.86
CA SER A 7 -28.24 13.01 -21.25
C SER A 7 -28.33 13.98 -20.06
N HIS A 8 -28.78 13.51 -18.89
CA HIS A 8 -28.92 14.28 -17.65
C HIS A 8 -27.93 13.85 -16.57
N TYR A 9 -27.01 12.95 -16.88
CA TYR A 9 -26.01 12.43 -15.95
C TYR A 9 -24.66 13.05 -16.28
N PHE A 10 -24.04 13.69 -15.30
CA PHE A 10 -22.73 14.34 -15.48
C PHE A 10 -21.63 13.28 -15.62
N LEU A 11 -21.42 12.83 -16.86
CA LEU A 11 -20.44 11.82 -17.24
C LEU A 11 -19.69 12.29 -18.50
N PRO A 12 -18.77 13.26 -18.35
CA PRO A 12 -18.02 13.84 -19.45
C PRO A 12 -16.85 12.92 -19.84
N THR A 13 -17.02 12.08 -20.86
CA THR A 13 -15.94 11.26 -21.40
C THR A 13 -14.93 12.08 -22.21
N TRP A 14 -13.67 11.65 -22.26
CA TRP A 14 -12.62 12.24 -23.10
C TRP A 14 -12.17 11.25 -24.18
N LYS A 15 -12.07 11.75 -25.42
CA LYS A 15 -11.54 10.98 -26.55
C LYS A 15 -10.01 10.90 -26.52
N GLU A 16 -9.35 11.99 -26.14
CA GLU A 16 -7.90 12.11 -26.09
C GLU A 16 -7.33 11.51 -24.82
N GLU A 17 -6.11 10.99 -24.91
CA GLU A 17 -5.40 10.45 -23.75
C GLU A 17 -4.68 11.57 -22.99
N PRO A 18 -4.83 11.64 -21.66
CA PRO A 18 -4.12 12.61 -20.86
C PRO A 18 -2.62 12.26 -20.83
N ALA A 19 -1.77 13.16 -21.31
CA ALA A 19 -0.33 12.95 -21.43
C ALA A 19 0.40 12.80 -20.08
N GLU A 20 -0.19 13.27 -18.98
CA GLU A 20 0.42 13.29 -17.65
C GLU A 20 0.10 12.03 -16.79
N ALA A 21 -0.55 11.01 -17.38
CA ALA A 21 -1.02 9.84 -16.65
C ALA A 21 -0.26 8.56 -17.04
N ASP A 22 0.63 8.10 -16.15
CA ASP A 22 1.47 6.91 -16.36
C ASP A 22 0.69 5.58 -16.28
N LEU A 23 -0.19 5.43 -15.27
CA LEU A 23 -0.93 4.19 -15.02
C LEU A 23 -2.19 4.09 -15.87
N ALA A 24 -2.56 2.86 -16.25
CA ALA A 24 -3.76 2.61 -17.03
C ALA A 24 -5.03 3.04 -16.29
N SER A 25 -5.12 2.73 -14.98
CA SER A 25 -6.22 3.19 -14.12
C SER A 25 -6.36 4.71 -14.14
N HIS A 26 -5.26 5.46 -13.98
CA HIS A 26 -5.32 6.92 -13.98
C HIS A 26 -5.82 7.46 -15.33
N ARG A 27 -5.27 6.96 -16.44
CA ARG A 27 -5.71 7.32 -17.81
C ARG A 27 -7.20 7.04 -18.01
N LEU A 28 -7.64 5.83 -17.66
CA LEU A 28 -9.02 5.39 -17.85
C LEU A 28 -10.00 6.12 -16.94
N MET A 29 -9.66 6.38 -15.67
CA MET A 29 -10.52 7.13 -14.75
C MET A 29 -10.76 8.57 -15.21
N LEU A 30 -9.75 9.21 -15.81
CA LEU A 30 -9.90 10.51 -16.44
C LEU A 30 -10.76 10.42 -17.70
N ARG A 31 -10.41 9.51 -18.63
CA ARG A 31 -11.12 9.36 -19.91
C ARG A 31 -12.57 8.95 -19.76
N ALA A 32 -12.88 8.02 -18.85
CA ALA A 32 -14.24 7.56 -18.57
C ALA A 32 -15.07 8.54 -17.72
N GLY A 33 -14.52 9.71 -17.35
CA GLY A 33 -15.26 10.71 -16.59
C GLY A 33 -15.56 10.27 -15.15
N LEU A 34 -14.64 9.55 -14.50
CA LEU A 34 -14.78 9.09 -13.12
C LEU A 34 -14.20 10.08 -12.11
N ILE A 35 -13.08 10.72 -12.45
CA ILE A 35 -12.42 11.72 -11.59
C ILE A 35 -11.90 12.90 -12.40
N ARG A 36 -11.63 14.04 -11.74
CA ARG A 36 -10.90 15.17 -12.31
C ARG A 36 -9.87 15.71 -11.31
N PRO A 37 -8.65 16.07 -11.74
CA PRO A 37 -7.69 16.70 -10.85
C PRO A 37 -8.19 18.09 -10.46
N LEU A 38 -8.10 18.41 -9.16
CA LEU A 38 -8.30 19.75 -8.61
C LEU A 38 -6.96 20.43 -8.32
N ALA A 39 -6.00 19.64 -7.82
CA ALA A 39 -4.60 19.99 -7.64
C ALA A 39 -3.75 18.71 -7.69
N THR A 40 -2.42 18.83 -7.61
CA THR A 40 -1.53 17.65 -7.55
C THR A 40 -1.93 16.75 -6.39
N GLY A 41 -2.29 15.50 -6.69
CA GLY A 41 -2.71 14.50 -5.71
C GLY A 41 -4.08 14.77 -5.06
N ILE A 42 -4.90 15.68 -5.60
CA ILE A 42 -6.23 16.01 -5.05
C ILE A 42 -7.24 15.93 -6.18
N TYR A 43 -8.26 15.08 -6.02
CA TYR A 43 -9.17 14.71 -7.10
C TYR A 43 -10.63 14.91 -6.70
N THR A 44 -11.40 15.47 -7.63
CA THR A 44 -12.86 15.47 -7.58
C THR A 44 -13.39 14.15 -8.14
N TYR A 45 -14.16 13.40 -7.34
CA TYR A 45 -14.91 12.25 -7.84
C TYR A 45 -16.16 12.74 -8.59
N LEU A 46 -16.27 12.36 -9.86
CA LEU A 46 -17.47 12.62 -10.66
C LEU A 46 -18.54 11.57 -10.35
N PRO A 47 -19.83 11.80 -10.67
CA PRO A 47 -20.92 10.93 -10.26
C PRO A 47 -20.71 9.43 -10.54
N CYS A 48 -20.18 9.07 -11.71
CA CYS A 48 -19.91 7.67 -12.05
C CYS A 48 -18.81 7.06 -11.18
N GLY A 49 -17.69 7.77 -10.99
CA GLY A 49 -16.62 7.33 -10.09
C GLY A 49 -17.08 7.26 -8.64
N TRP A 50 -17.90 8.22 -8.19
CA TRP A 50 -18.48 8.24 -6.85
C TRP A 50 -19.40 7.05 -6.59
N ARG A 51 -20.22 6.66 -7.58
CA ARG A 51 -21.05 5.44 -7.48
C ARG A 51 -20.21 4.18 -7.32
N ALA A 52 -19.15 4.02 -8.12
CA ALA A 52 -18.25 2.88 -8.01
C ALA A 52 -17.52 2.86 -6.65
N LEU A 53 -17.03 4.01 -6.18
CA LEU A 53 -16.42 4.14 -4.86
C LEU A 53 -17.38 3.69 -3.74
N ARG A 54 -18.65 4.10 -3.80
CA ARG A 54 -19.68 3.72 -2.82
C ARG A 54 -19.98 2.21 -2.82
N ARG A 55 -19.83 1.52 -3.95
CA ARG A 55 -19.93 0.04 -4.01
C ARG A 55 -18.77 -0.62 -3.28
N VAL A 56 -17.54 -0.13 -3.50
CA VAL A 56 -16.36 -0.60 -2.76
C VAL A 56 -16.55 -0.39 -1.26
N GLU A 57 -17.02 0.78 -0.84
CA GLU A 57 -17.30 1.04 0.57
C GLU A 57 -18.38 0.12 1.15
N ALA A 58 -19.43 -0.21 0.39
CA ALA A 58 -20.47 -1.12 0.84
C ALA A 58 -19.92 -2.53 1.10
N ILE A 59 -19.10 -3.06 0.19
CA ILE A 59 -18.40 -4.34 0.40
C ILE A 59 -17.55 -4.29 1.67
N VAL A 60 -16.79 -3.20 1.85
CA VAL A 60 -15.95 -3.03 3.03
C VAL A 60 -16.80 -3.02 4.31
N ARG A 61 -17.89 -2.24 4.36
CA ARG A 61 -18.80 -2.20 5.52
C ARG A 61 -19.35 -3.59 5.85
N GLU A 62 -19.91 -4.29 4.86
CA GLU A 62 -20.48 -5.62 5.06
C GLU A 62 -19.48 -6.61 5.67
N GLU A 63 -18.23 -6.61 5.19
CA GLU A 63 -17.20 -7.53 5.69
C GLU A 63 -16.63 -7.12 7.06
N MET A 64 -16.60 -5.82 7.37
CA MET A 64 -16.19 -5.33 8.69
C MET A 64 -17.29 -5.54 9.73
N ASP A 65 -18.55 -5.32 9.38
CA ASP A 65 -19.71 -5.57 10.24
C ASP A 65 -19.86 -7.06 10.54
N ALA A 66 -19.56 -7.93 9.56
CA ALA A 66 -19.59 -9.38 9.72
C ALA A 66 -18.60 -9.92 10.77
N ILE A 67 -17.55 -9.17 11.10
CA ILE A 67 -16.61 -9.50 12.20
C ILE A 67 -16.92 -8.73 13.50
N GLY A 68 -18.11 -8.14 13.61
CA GLY A 68 -18.53 -7.38 14.78
C GLY A 68 -17.94 -5.97 14.87
N GLY A 69 -17.36 -5.46 13.78
CA GLY A 69 -16.91 -4.07 13.71
C GLY A 69 -18.08 -3.10 13.75
N ALA A 70 -17.92 -2.00 14.49
CA ALA A 70 -18.90 -0.92 14.54
C ALA A 70 -18.37 0.31 13.80
N GLU A 71 -19.10 0.77 12.77
CA GLU A 71 -18.77 2.00 12.05
C GLU A 71 -19.05 3.23 12.92
N LEU A 72 -18.09 4.16 12.95
CA LEU A 72 -18.19 5.48 13.54
C LEU A 72 -17.59 6.53 12.60
N HIS A 73 -17.66 7.81 12.96
CA HIS A 73 -17.11 8.89 12.14
C HIS A 73 -16.34 9.90 13.00
N MET A 74 -15.02 9.96 12.80
CA MET A 74 -14.12 10.87 13.52
C MET A 74 -13.80 12.13 12.71
N PRO A 75 -13.54 13.28 13.38
CA PRO A 75 -13.14 14.52 12.71
C PRO A 75 -11.86 14.37 11.88
N VAL A 76 -11.69 15.15 10.80
CA VAL A 76 -10.40 15.25 10.06
C VAL A 76 -9.45 16.22 10.76
N VAL A 77 -9.98 17.24 11.44
CA VAL A 77 -9.18 18.26 12.12
C VAL A 77 -8.91 17.81 13.55
N HIS A 78 -7.64 17.64 13.91
CA HIS A 78 -7.22 17.21 15.25
C HIS A 78 -6.45 18.33 15.97
N PRO A 79 -6.61 18.49 17.29
CA PRO A 79 -5.70 19.32 18.09
C PRO A 79 -4.27 18.75 18.05
N ALA A 80 -3.28 19.59 17.77
CA ALA A 80 -1.88 19.15 17.69
C ALA A 80 -1.34 18.59 19.02
N GLU A 81 -1.86 19.06 20.16
CA GLU A 81 -1.50 18.56 21.50
C GLU A 81 -1.69 17.05 21.62
N LEU A 82 -2.76 16.51 21.02
CA LEU A 82 -3.04 15.08 21.09
C LEU A 82 -1.96 14.25 20.38
N TRP A 83 -1.45 14.76 19.26
CA TRP A 83 -0.33 14.17 18.51
C TRP A 83 1.00 14.33 19.27
N ALA A 84 1.20 15.46 19.93
CA ALA A 84 2.40 15.70 20.74
C ALA A 84 2.55 14.68 21.88
N ARG A 85 1.43 14.33 22.54
CA ARG A 85 1.42 13.33 23.63
C ARG A 85 1.88 11.93 23.20
N THR A 86 1.82 11.61 21.91
CA THR A 86 2.29 10.32 21.37
C THR A 86 3.66 10.41 20.70
N GLY A 87 4.30 11.58 20.70
CA GLY A 87 5.54 11.86 19.97
C GLY A 87 5.34 12.07 18.46
N ARG A 88 4.23 11.60 17.89
CA ARG A 88 3.99 11.63 16.44
C ARG A 88 3.80 13.01 15.86
N LEU A 89 3.61 14.06 16.67
CA LEU A 89 3.66 15.42 16.15
C LEU A 89 5.04 15.70 15.51
N SER A 90 6.16 15.36 16.17
CA SER A 90 7.50 15.50 15.60
C SER A 90 7.80 14.42 14.58
N ASP A 91 7.56 13.16 14.94
CA ASP A 91 8.11 11.99 14.23
C ASP A 91 7.45 11.76 12.86
N PHE A 92 6.25 12.27 12.63
CA PHE A 92 5.55 12.12 11.34
C PHE A 92 6.19 12.97 10.22
N GLY A 93 7.02 13.96 10.58
CA GLY A 93 7.76 14.76 9.62
C GLY A 93 6.89 15.67 8.73
N PRO A 94 7.37 16.02 7.53
CA PRO A 94 6.74 17.03 6.67
C PRO A 94 5.41 16.58 6.06
N SER A 95 5.09 15.28 6.06
CA SER A 95 3.83 14.77 5.52
C SER A 95 2.62 15.09 6.41
N LEU A 96 2.83 15.52 7.66
CA LEU A 96 1.77 15.96 8.57
C LEU A 96 1.48 17.45 8.36
N VAL A 97 0.35 17.77 7.74
CA VAL A 97 -0.08 19.16 7.59
C VAL A 97 -0.51 19.75 8.91
N ARG A 98 0.12 20.86 9.29
CA ARG A 98 -0.18 21.64 10.49
C ARG A 98 -0.68 23.02 10.10
N PHE A 99 -1.65 23.54 10.85
CA PHE A 99 -2.19 24.88 10.66
C PHE A 99 -2.65 25.47 11.99
N GLN A 100 -2.94 26.77 12.01
CA GLN A 100 -3.49 27.43 13.19
C GLN A 100 -4.93 27.87 12.91
N ASP A 101 -5.80 27.70 13.90
CA ASP A 101 -7.14 28.27 13.83
C ASP A 101 -7.14 29.78 14.12
N ARG A 102 -8.31 30.43 14.04
CA ARG A 102 -8.44 31.87 14.29
C ARG A 102 -8.02 32.32 15.69
N ALA A 103 -7.95 31.40 16.65
CA ALA A 103 -7.56 31.66 18.04
C ALA A 103 -6.07 31.34 18.28
N GLY A 104 -5.32 30.98 17.23
CA GLY A 104 -3.90 30.63 17.33
C GLY A 104 -3.65 29.22 17.85
N ARG A 105 -4.67 28.35 17.93
CA ARG A 105 -4.49 26.96 18.37
C ARG A 105 -3.91 26.14 17.22
N GLU A 106 -2.87 25.38 17.52
CA GLU A 106 -2.27 24.45 16.56
C GLU A 106 -3.16 23.23 16.32
N MET A 107 -3.40 22.96 15.05
CA MET A 107 -4.24 21.90 14.54
C MET A 107 -3.48 21.11 13.48
N VAL A 108 -3.90 19.87 13.26
CA VAL A 108 -3.41 19.04 12.16
C VAL A 108 -4.57 18.49 11.34
N LEU A 109 -4.34 18.26 10.05
CA LEU A 109 -5.24 17.45 9.23
C LEU A 109 -4.83 15.99 9.41
N GLY A 110 -5.75 15.14 9.87
CA GLY A 110 -5.51 13.75 10.22
C GLY A 110 -5.06 12.90 9.03
N PRO A 111 -3.80 12.41 9.02
CA PRO A 111 -3.35 11.41 8.05
C PRO A 111 -3.78 9.98 8.44
N THR A 112 -4.20 9.81 9.70
CA THR A 112 -4.74 8.61 10.38
C THR A 112 -5.30 9.03 11.76
N HIS A 113 -5.85 8.09 12.55
CA HIS A 113 -6.68 8.40 13.73
C HIS A 113 -6.35 7.58 14.99
N GLU A 114 -5.17 6.97 15.13
CA GLU A 114 -4.84 6.19 16.34
C GLU A 114 -4.97 7.04 17.62
N GLU A 115 -4.53 8.29 17.59
CA GLU A 115 -4.61 9.19 18.74
C GLU A 115 -6.05 9.53 19.11
N VAL A 116 -6.88 9.81 18.10
CA VAL A 116 -8.27 10.25 18.30
C VAL A 116 -9.12 9.12 18.85
N VAL A 117 -9.00 7.92 18.27
CA VAL A 117 -9.76 6.75 18.75
C VAL A 117 -9.26 6.29 20.11
N THR A 118 -7.97 6.45 20.42
CA THR A 118 -7.42 6.12 21.74
C THR A 118 -7.91 7.09 22.82
N ASP A 119 -7.97 8.40 22.53
CA ASP A 119 -8.54 9.35 23.50
C ASP A 119 -10.05 9.12 23.72
N LEU A 120 -10.78 8.69 22.69
CA LEU A 120 -12.17 8.26 22.84
C LEU A 120 -12.27 7.00 23.72
N ALA A 121 -11.49 5.96 23.38
CA ALA A 121 -11.46 4.71 24.13
C ALA A 121 -11.10 4.91 25.60
N ARG A 122 -10.15 5.81 25.91
CA ARG A 122 -9.79 6.18 27.28
C ARG A 122 -10.98 6.66 28.12
N ARG A 123 -11.95 7.32 27.49
CA ARG A 123 -13.12 7.89 28.18
C ARG A 123 -14.24 6.85 28.29
N GLU A 124 -14.44 6.07 27.25
CA GLU A 124 -15.63 5.21 27.10
C GLU A 124 -15.39 3.73 27.49
N ILE A 125 -14.14 3.25 27.49
CA ILE A 125 -13.79 1.87 27.85
C ILE A 125 -13.16 1.87 29.25
N GLN A 126 -13.91 1.36 30.24
CA GLN A 126 -13.50 1.39 31.66
C GLN A 126 -13.32 -0.02 32.25
N SER A 127 -13.83 -1.07 31.59
CA SER A 127 -13.81 -2.44 32.13
C SER A 127 -13.55 -3.48 31.05
N TRP A 128 -12.89 -4.58 31.44
CA TRP A 128 -12.67 -5.76 30.60
C TRP A 128 -13.95 -6.34 29.98
N ARG A 129 -15.12 -6.09 30.60
CA ARG A 129 -16.43 -6.54 30.08
C ARG A 129 -16.83 -5.91 28.75
N GLN A 130 -16.17 -4.81 28.37
CA GLN A 130 -16.39 -4.12 27.10
C GLN A 130 -15.44 -4.62 26.00
N LEU A 131 -14.56 -5.57 26.30
CA LEU A 131 -13.51 -6.06 25.40
C LEU A 131 -13.76 -7.53 25.01
N PRO A 132 -13.33 -7.95 23.80
CA PRO A 132 -12.74 -7.13 22.75
C PRO A 132 -13.78 -6.23 22.05
N LEU A 133 -13.31 -5.15 21.44
CA LEU A 133 -14.14 -4.21 20.67
C LEU A 133 -13.42 -3.81 19.37
N MET A 134 -14.14 -3.69 18.27
CA MET A 134 -13.63 -3.19 16.99
C MET A 134 -14.45 -2.00 16.51
N LEU A 135 -13.78 -0.87 16.32
CA LEU A 135 -14.35 0.35 15.77
C LEU A 135 -13.71 0.64 14.43
N TYR A 136 -14.46 1.12 13.45
CA TYR A 136 -13.87 1.56 12.18
C TYR A 136 -14.59 2.77 11.61
N GLN A 137 -13.97 3.44 10.65
CA GLN A 137 -14.59 4.52 9.90
C GLN A 137 -14.18 4.43 8.43
N ILE A 138 -14.98 5.04 7.55
CA ILE A 138 -14.59 5.33 6.17
C ILE A 138 -14.56 6.84 6.00
N GLN A 139 -13.36 7.42 5.96
CA GLN A 139 -13.19 8.87 6.17
C GLN A 139 -11.96 9.43 5.42
N THR A 140 -12.03 10.71 5.06
CA THR A 140 -11.00 11.44 4.31
C THR A 140 -9.75 11.72 5.15
N LYS A 141 -8.60 11.27 4.65
CA LYS A 141 -7.28 11.54 5.20
C LYS A 141 -6.55 12.57 4.36
N PHE A 142 -5.61 13.28 4.99
CA PHE A 142 -4.68 14.16 4.29
C PHE A 142 -3.23 13.79 4.64
N ARG A 143 -2.41 13.51 3.64
CA ARG A 143 -0.96 13.31 3.75
C ARG A 143 -0.28 14.20 2.71
N ASP A 144 0.64 15.08 3.12
CA ASP A 144 1.38 15.90 2.16
C ASP A 144 2.51 15.10 1.51
N GLU A 145 2.11 14.16 0.65
CA GLU A 145 3.02 13.28 -0.09
C GLU A 145 3.95 14.11 -0.99
N PRO A 146 5.28 13.93 -0.92
CA PRO A 146 6.22 14.71 -1.72
C PRO A 146 6.06 14.43 -3.23
N ARG A 147 5.50 13.27 -3.59
CA ARG A 147 5.16 12.87 -4.95
C ARG A 147 3.80 12.19 -4.96
N SER A 148 2.86 12.74 -5.72
CA SER A 148 1.58 12.07 -6.02
C SER A 148 1.67 11.49 -7.42
N ARG A 149 1.66 10.16 -7.53
CA ARG A 149 1.78 9.43 -8.80
C ARG A 149 0.64 8.41 -8.95
N GLY A 150 0.26 8.12 -10.19
CA GLY A 150 -0.70 7.06 -10.46
C GLY A 150 -2.16 7.40 -10.13
N GLY A 151 -2.54 8.68 -10.12
CA GLY A 151 -3.92 9.07 -9.86
C GLY A 151 -4.32 8.83 -8.41
N LEU A 152 -5.35 8.00 -8.21
CA LEU A 152 -5.82 7.64 -6.86
C LEU A 152 -4.95 6.59 -6.15
N ILE A 153 -3.94 6.03 -6.82
CA ILE A 153 -3.01 5.08 -6.19
C ILE A 153 -2.21 5.78 -5.09
N ARG A 154 -1.69 6.99 -5.36
CA ARG A 154 -1.00 7.83 -4.38
C ARG A 154 -1.46 9.28 -4.49
N ALA A 155 -2.43 9.63 -3.64
CA ALA A 155 -3.02 10.95 -3.53
C ALA A 155 -2.66 11.60 -2.18
N ARG A 156 -2.76 12.92 -2.10
CA ARG A 156 -2.59 13.69 -0.85
C ARG A 156 -3.87 13.74 -0.03
N GLU A 157 -5.00 13.94 -0.69
CA GLU A 157 -6.32 13.82 -0.08
C GLU A 157 -6.98 12.53 -0.59
N PHE A 158 -7.34 11.63 0.31
CA PHE A 158 -7.89 10.33 -0.06
C PHE A 158 -8.82 9.76 1.00
N THR A 159 -9.74 8.88 0.58
CA THR A 159 -10.63 8.16 1.50
C THR A 159 -9.98 6.86 1.94
N MET A 160 -9.95 6.62 3.25
CA MET A 160 -9.44 5.40 3.86
C MET A 160 -10.50 4.79 4.77
N LYS A 161 -10.63 3.46 4.73
CA LYS A 161 -11.20 2.73 5.85
C LYS A 161 -10.10 2.45 6.85
N ASP A 162 -10.18 3.04 8.03
CA ASP A 162 -9.28 2.78 9.14
C ASP A 162 -10.09 2.20 10.32
N GLY A 163 -9.66 1.03 10.79
CA GLY A 163 -10.25 0.31 11.90
C GLY A 163 -9.27 0.13 13.05
N TYR A 164 -9.79 0.02 14.27
CA TYR A 164 -9.05 -0.05 15.51
C TYR A 164 -9.74 -1.01 16.46
N SER A 165 -9.00 -2.01 16.93
CA SER A 165 -9.50 -2.94 17.93
C SER A 165 -8.83 -2.73 19.28
N PHE A 166 -9.56 -3.03 20.35
CA PHE A 166 -9.13 -2.90 21.72
C PHE A 166 -9.29 -4.24 22.43
N HIS A 167 -8.27 -4.62 23.20
CA HIS A 167 -8.09 -5.94 23.77
C HIS A 167 -7.59 -5.90 25.21
N GLU A 168 -7.91 -6.95 25.97
CA GLU A 168 -7.45 -7.14 27.36
C GLU A 168 -5.94 -7.38 27.41
N ASP A 169 -5.41 -8.17 26.46
CA ASP A 169 -4.01 -8.55 26.39
C ASP A 169 -3.56 -8.89 24.95
N ALA A 170 -2.26 -9.16 24.78
CA ALA A 170 -1.68 -9.54 23.49
C ALA A 170 -2.24 -10.87 22.94
N PRO A 171 -2.41 -11.95 23.74
CA PRO A 171 -3.09 -13.16 23.30
C PRO A 171 -4.50 -12.92 22.74
N ASP A 172 -5.26 -11.98 23.28
CA ASP A 172 -6.57 -11.62 22.77
C ASP A 172 -6.51 -10.94 21.40
N LEU A 173 -5.59 -9.98 21.23
CA LEU A 173 -5.30 -9.40 19.92
C LEU A 173 -4.82 -10.47 18.92
N ASP A 174 -3.99 -11.42 19.34
CA ASP A 174 -3.47 -12.48 18.49
C ASP A 174 -4.57 -13.44 18.00
N ARG A 175 -5.62 -13.66 18.80
CA ARG A 175 -6.81 -14.42 18.39
C ARG A 175 -7.71 -13.63 17.43
N TYR A 176 -7.82 -12.31 17.63
CA TYR A 176 -8.69 -11.44 16.82
C TYR A 176 -8.09 -11.07 15.46
N TYR A 177 -6.78 -10.85 15.39
CA TYR A 177 -6.07 -10.38 14.20
C TYR A 177 -6.31 -11.26 12.93
N PRO A 178 -6.34 -12.60 13.00
CA PRO A 178 -6.70 -13.45 11.87
C PRO A 178 -8.12 -13.23 11.32
N GLU A 179 -9.08 -12.77 12.14
CA GLU A 179 -10.44 -12.47 11.67
C GLU A 179 -10.44 -11.25 10.74
N VAL A 180 -9.71 -10.19 11.13
CA VAL A 180 -9.52 -8.99 10.30
C VAL A 180 -8.77 -9.34 9.01
N TYR A 181 -7.71 -10.14 9.11
CA TYR A 181 -6.96 -10.61 7.95
C TYR A 181 -7.88 -11.31 6.92
N ARG A 182 -8.72 -12.24 7.37
CA ARG A 182 -9.67 -12.95 6.49
C ARG A 182 -10.77 -12.03 5.96
N ALA A 183 -11.20 -11.02 6.73
CA ALA A 183 -12.14 -10.02 6.25
C ALA A 183 -11.54 -9.23 5.08
N TYR A 184 -10.27 -8.83 5.16
CA TYR A 184 -9.56 -8.18 4.07
C TYR A 184 -9.46 -9.07 2.83
N GLU A 185 -9.12 -10.35 2.98
CA GLU A 185 -9.11 -11.29 1.86
C GLU A 185 -10.48 -11.39 1.16
N ARG A 186 -11.58 -11.40 1.94
CA ARG A 186 -12.95 -11.39 1.39
C ARG A 186 -13.27 -10.08 0.68
N ILE A 187 -12.91 -8.93 1.26
CA ILE A 187 -13.08 -7.61 0.64
C ILE A 187 -12.40 -7.58 -0.73
N PHE A 188 -11.10 -7.93 -0.78
CA PHE A 188 -10.36 -7.89 -2.03
C PHE A 188 -10.94 -8.86 -3.07
N ARG A 189 -11.27 -10.09 -2.67
CA ARG A 189 -11.89 -11.08 -3.56
C ARG A 189 -13.22 -10.59 -4.12
N ARG A 190 -14.08 -9.99 -3.29
CA ARG A 190 -15.37 -9.43 -3.71
C ARG A 190 -15.21 -8.22 -4.64
N CYS A 191 -14.12 -7.48 -4.52
CA CYS A 191 -13.72 -6.44 -5.47
C CYS A 191 -13.04 -7.00 -6.74
N GLY A 192 -12.92 -8.32 -6.90
CA GLY A 192 -12.27 -8.96 -8.05
C GLY A 192 -10.74 -8.96 -7.98
N LEU A 193 -10.13 -8.76 -6.82
CA LEU A 193 -8.69 -8.68 -6.63
C LEU A 193 -8.15 -9.86 -5.83
N SER A 194 -6.87 -10.19 -6.04
CA SER A 194 -6.17 -11.25 -5.32
C SER A 194 -4.76 -10.78 -4.90
N PRO A 195 -4.65 -9.83 -3.96
CA PRO A 195 -3.36 -9.37 -3.47
C PRO A 195 -2.63 -10.47 -2.71
N VAL A 196 -1.29 -10.41 -2.73
CA VAL A 196 -0.41 -11.24 -1.93
C VAL A 196 -0.26 -10.60 -0.55
N PRO A 197 -0.63 -11.29 0.54
CA PRO A 197 -0.33 -10.84 1.88
C PRO A 197 1.18 -10.98 2.13
N VAL A 198 1.82 -9.89 2.55
CA VAL A 198 3.26 -9.84 2.82
C VAL A 198 3.51 -9.41 4.26
N GLU A 199 4.45 -10.08 4.92
CA GLU A 199 4.94 -9.68 6.24
C GLU A 199 5.66 -8.35 6.14
N ALA A 200 5.32 -7.40 7.00
CA ALA A 200 5.85 -6.05 6.93
C ALA A 200 6.45 -5.62 8.27
N ASP A 201 7.30 -4.60 8.23
CA ASP A 201 7.80 -3.95 9.44
C ASP A 201 6.69 -3.03 10.00
N PRO A 202 6.44 -3.00 11.33
CA PRO A 202 5.44 -2.11 11.92
C PRO A 202 5.87 -0.63 11.91
N GLY A 203 7.16 -0.32 11.68
CA GLY A 203 7.68 1.03 11.52
C GLY A 203 7.25 2.01 12.61
N LEU A 204 6.93 3.25 12.21
CA LEU A 204 6.49 4.33 13.11
C LEU A 204 5.14 4.04 13.80
N MET A 205 4.37 3.05 13.35
CA MET A 205 3.15 2.63 14.03
C MET A 205 3.48 1.87 15.33
N GLY A 206 4.66 1.23 15.38
CA GLY A 206 5.09 0.37 16.49
C GLY A 206 4.27 -0.91 16.59
N GLY A 207 4.75 -1.88 17.38
CA GLY A 207 4.05 -3.15 17.56
C GLY A 207 4.90 -4.40 17.39
N SER A 208 4.24 -5.56 17.38
CA SER A 208 4.89 -6.89 17.32
C SER A 208 4.65 -7.65 16.01
N GLY A 209 3.86 -7.10 15.07
CA GLY A 209 3.68 -7.69 13.74
C GLY A 209 2.71 -6.91 12.86
N SER A 210 2.95 -6.90 11.56
CA SER A 210 2.07 -6.29 10.56
C SER A 210 2.03 -7.10 9.25
N HIS A 211 0.95 -6.98 8.50
CA HIS A 211 0.82 -7.53 7.15
C HIS A 211 0.27 -6.48 6.20
N GLU A 212 0.93 -6.34 5.06
CA GLU A 212 0.47 -5.55 3.92
C GLU A 212 -0.18 -6.48 2.89
N PHE A 213 -1.16 -5.97 2.15
CA PHE A 213 -1.81 -6.69 1.07
C PHE A 213 -1.40 -6.09 -0.27
N MET A 214 -0.43 -6.73 -0.92
CA MET A 214 0.24 -6.24 -2.12
C MET A 214 -0.39 -6.80 -3.40
N LEU A 215 -0.91 -5.93 -4.26
CA LEU A 215 -1.28 -6.32 -5.61
C LEU A 215 -0.03 -6.27 -6.50
N ALA A 216 0.44 -7.42 -6.97
CA ALA A 216 1.62 -7.49 -7.84
C ALA A 216 1.41 -6.66 -9.12
N HIS A 217 2.32 -5.72 -9.39
CA HIS A 217 2.25 -4.83 -10.53
C HIS A 217 3.62 -4.20 -10.80
N ASP A 218 4.09 -4.22 -12.05
CA ASP A 218 5.45 -3.77 -12.41
C ASP A 218 5.70 -2.28 -12.15
N GLN A 219 4.65 -1.46 -12.20
CA GLN A 219 4.71 -0.03 -11.87
C GLN A 219 4.31 0.27 -10.42
N GLY A 220 4.19 -0.76 -9.57
CA GLY A 220 3.99 -0.61 -8.13
C GLY A 220 5.21 0.05 -7.47
N GLU A 221 4.96 0.94 -6.51
CA GLU A 221 6.04 1.67 -5.82
C GLU A 221 6.70 0.82 -4.73
N ASP A 222 5.95 -0.12 -4.14
CA ASP A 222 6.45 -1.01 -3.11
C ASP A 222 7.18 -2.19 -3.73
N THR A 223 8.19 -2.67 -3.01
CA THR A 223 8.97 -3.85 -3.39
C THR A 223 8.82 -4.90 -2.31
N PHE A 224 8.46 -6.12 -2.71
CA PHE A 224 8.35 -7.25 -1.80
C PHE A 224 9.11 -8.46 -2.34
N VAL A 225 9.55 -9.33 -1.44
CA VAL A 225 10.14 -10.62 -1.79
C VAL A 225 9.08 -11.70 -1.70
N ARG A 226 9.16 -12.71 -2.57
CA ARG A 226 8.30 -13.88 -2.54
C ARG A 226 9.07 -15.16 -2.83
N CYS A 227 8.84 -16.21 -2.04
CA CYS A 227 9.33 -17.55 -2.31
C CYS A 227 8.28 -18.36 -3.07
N ALA A 228 8.63 -18.85 -4.26
CA ALA A 228 7.76 -19.72 -5.04
C ALA A 228 7.55 -21.11 -4.39
N GLY A 229 8.49 -21.56 -3.55
CA GLY A 229 8.45 -22.90 -2.95
C GLY A 229 7.51 -23.03 -1.75
N CYS A 230 7.55 -22.08 -0.80
CA CYS A 230 6.75 -22.14 0.45
C CYS A 230 5.72 -21.01 0.60
N GLY A 231 5.66 -20.07 -0.33
CA GLY A 231 4.73 -18.94 -0.26
C GLY A 231 5.13 -17.84 0.73
N TYR A 232 6.31 -17.90 1.35
CA TYR A 232 6.86 -16.78 2.13
C TYR A 232 6.82 -15.50 1.30
N ALA A 233 6.26 -14.43 1.85
CA ALA A 233 6.31 -13.12 1.24
C ALA A 233 6.49 -12.06 2.32
N ALA A 234 7.34 -11.08 2.05
CA ALA A 234 7.63 -9.99 2.98
C ALA A 234 7.95 -8.71 2.20
N ASN A 235 7.55 -7.56 2.73
CA ASN A 235 8.05 -6.28 2.27
C ASN A 235 9.59 -6.30 2.35
N ARG A 236 10.28 -5.75 1.33
CA ARG A 236 11.73 -5.78 1.27
C ARG A 236 12.40 -5.11 2.48
N GLU A 237 11.75 -4.14 3.10
CA GLU A 237 12.19 -3.49 4.34
C GLU A 237 12.23 -4.46 5.53
N GLY A 238 11.31 -5.42 5.60
CA GLY A 238 11.23 -6.44 6.65
C GLY A 238 11.81 -7.82 6.26
N ALA A 239 12.10 -8.03 4.97
CA ALA A 239 12.47 -9.33 4.43
C ALA A 239 13.79 -9.86 5.00
N VAL A 240 13.79 -11.12 5.44
CA VAL A 240 15.00 -11.83 5.87
C VAL A 240 15.44 -12.80 4.78
N ALA A 241 16.74 -12.83 4.51
CA ALA A 241 17.36 -13.70 3.51
C ALA A 241 18.50 -14.50 4.16
N VAL A 242 18.69 -15.74 3.72
CA VAL A 242 19.85 -16.52 4.15
C VAL A 242 21.07 -16.03 3.38
N LYS A 243 22.07 -15.53 4.11
CA LYS A 243 23.32 -15.06 3.50
C LYS A 243 24.22 -16.26 3.30
N GLU A 244 24.64 -16.52 2.06
CA GLU A 244 25.57 -17.62 1.79
C GLU A 244 26.86 -17.45 2.59
N PRO A 245 27.32 -18.46 3.32
CA PRO A 245 28.58 -18.40 4.05
C PRO A 245 29.76 -18.35 3.08
N ASP A 246 30.85 -17.70 3.47
CA ASP A 246 32.13 -17.84 2.79
C ASP A 246 32.72 -19.24 3.06
N PRO A 247 33.56 -19.76 2.14
CA PRO A 247 34.36 -20.95 2.41
C PRO A 247 35.18 -20.78 3.70
N ASP A 248 35.34 -21.87 4.45
CA ASP A 248 36.21 -21.85 5.61
C ASP A 248 37.66 -21.69 5.18
N GLU A 249 38.33 -20.66 5.71
CA GLU A 249 39.69 -20.27 5.36
C GLU A 249 40.49 -20.03 6.64
N ALA A 250 41.78 -20.38 6.62
CA ALA A 250 42.68 -20.03 7.71
C ALA A 250 42.82 -18.50 7.83
N LEU A 251 42.82 -17.99 9.06
CA LEU A 251 43.03 -16.57 9.33
C LEU A 251 44.45 -16.16 8.93
N LEU A 252 44.57 -15.21 8.01
CA LEU A 252 45.85 -14.68 7.56
C LEU A 252 46.22 -13.40 8.35
N PRO A 253 47.52 -13.07 8.46
CA PRO A 253 47.96 -11.79 9.04
C PRO A 253 47.40 -10.60 8.25
N ARG A 254 46.94 -9.58 8.96
CA ARG A 254 46.46 -8.32 8.37
C ARG A 254 47.61 -7.60 7.65
N GLU A 255 47.37 -7.15 6.43
CA GLU A 255 48.37 -6.48 5.58
C GLU A 255 47.78 -5.22 4.94
N GLU A 256 48.53 -4.12 4.89
CA GLU A 256 48.15 -2.92 4.14
C GLU A 256 48.56 -3.06 2.67
N VAL A 257 47.65 -2.75 1.75
CA VAL A 257 47.86 -2.80 0.30
C VAL A 257 47.49 -1.47 -0.35
N ALA A 258 48.33 -1.01 -1.28
CA ALA A 258 48.05 0.17 -2.08
C ALA A 258 46.97 -0.12 -3.13
N THR A 259 45.93 0.71 -3.15
CA THR A 259 44.75 0.64 -4.02
C THR A 259 44.40 2.06 -4.49
N PRO A 260 45.28 2.71 -5.28
CA PRO A 260 45.09 4.09 -5.69
C PRO A 260 43.80 4.22 -6.50
N SER A 261 43.04 5.30 -6.24
CA SER A 261 41.79 5.63 -6.95
C SER A 261 40.68 4.57 -6.86
N CYS A 262 40.75 3.63 -5.92
CA CYS A 262 39.72 2.61 -5.70
C CYS A 262 38.80 3.03 -4.56
N THR A 263 37.74 3.80 -4.86
CA THR A 263 36.80 4.32 -3.85
C THR A 263 35.48 3.54 -3.74
N THR A 264 35.25 2.55 -4.62
CA THR A 264 34.04 1.70 -4.60
C THR A 264 34.41 0.23 -4.38
N ILE A 265 33.42 -0.55 -3.94
CA ILE A 265 33.58 -2.00 -3.73
C ILE A 265 33.96 -2.71 -5.03
N GLU A 266 33.33 -2.34 -6.15
CA GLU A 266 33.61 -2.92 -7.46
C GLU A 266 35.04 -2.60 -7.90
N ALA A 267 35.50 -1.37 -7.68
CA ALA A 267 36.84 -0.93 -8.05
C ALA A 267 37.92 -1.69 -7.26
N VAL A 268 37.78 -1.78 -5.93
CA VAL A 268 38.77 -2.48 -5.10
C VAL A 268 38.75 -4.00 -5.34
N ALA A 269 37.57 -4.59 -5.53
CA ALA A 269 37.43 -6.01 -5.83
C ALA A 269 38.08 -6.36 -7.17
N ALA A 270 37.82 -5.58 -8.21
CA ALA A 270 38.43 -5.74 -9.52
C ALA A 270 39.96 -5.53 -9.47
N PHE A 271 40.43 -4.50 -8.78
CA PHE A 271 41.86 -4.19 -8.65
C PHE A 271 42.64 -5.31 -7.94
N LEU A 272 42.06 -5.91 -6.90
CA LEU A 272 42.71 -6.97 -6.13
C LEU A 272 42.44 -8.38 -6.66
N GLY A 273 41.57 -8.54 -7.66
CA GLY A 273 41.21 -9.83 -8.25
C GLY A 273 40.41 -10.73 -7.30
N ILE A 274 39.53 -10.14 -6.48
CA ILE A 274 38.69 -10.85 -5.50
C ILE A 274 37.20 -10.59 -5.81
N PRO A 275 36.28 -11.47 -5.38
CA PRO A 275 34.86 -11.17 -5.50
C PRO A 275 34.44 -10.08 -4.50
N THR A 276 33.39 -9.31 -4.81
CA THR A 276 32.88 -8.23 -3.96
C THR A 276 32.49 -8.71 -2.56
N ARG A 277 32.01 -9.96 -2.43
CA ARG A 277 31.72 -10.60 -1.14
C ARG A 277 32.93 -10.75 -0.20
N LYS A 278 34.17 -10.67 -0.71
CA LYS A 278 35.41 -10.69 0.09
C LYS A 278 35.85 -9.30 0.55
N THR A 279 34.95 -8.33 0.52
CA THR A 279 35.18 -6.97 1.02
C THR A 279 34.23 -6.66 2.19
N ALA A 280 34.67 -5.81 3.11
CA ALA A 280 33.86 -5.21 4.17
C ALA A 280 33.58 -3.75 3.80
N LYS A 281 32.34 -3.48 3.36
CA LYS A 281 31.85 -2.14 3.03
C LYS A 281 31.54 -1.36 4.29
N ALA A 282 32.03 -0.13 4.35
CA ALA A 282 31.68 0.86 5.35
C ALA A 282 30.57 1.76 4.81
N VAL A 283 29.44 1.85 5.51
CA VAL A 283 28.32 2.75 5.18
C VAL A 283 28.02 3.62 6.40
N PHE A 284 27.74 4.90 6.18
CA PHE A 284 27.65 5.89 7.25
C PHE A 284 26.29 6.55 7.31
N TYR A 285 25.72 6.60 8.51
CA TYR A 285 24.46 7.27 8.79
C TYR A 285 24.59 8.18 10.01
N ARG A 286 23.61 9.06 10.19
CA ARG A 286 23.40 9.86 11.39
C ARG A 286 22.15 9.39 12.11
N ALA A 287 22.26 9.23 13.42
CA ALA A 287 21.13 9.05 14.33
C ALA A 287 21.23 10.13 15.42
N GLY A 288 20.54 11.24 15.22
CA GLY A 288 20.76 12.46 15.99
C GLY A 288 22.22 12.90 15.96
N LYS A 289 22.86 13.01 17.13
CA LYS A 289 24.27 13.40 17.28
C LYS A 289 25.27 12.24 17.18
N ALA A 290 24.81 11.00 17.05
CA ALA A 290 25.71 9.88 16.81
C ALA A 290 26.01 9.73 15.31
N LEU A 291 27.27 9.39 14.98
CA LEU A 291 27.64 8.83 13.68
C LEU A 291 27.50 7.31 13.77
N VAL A 292 26.68 6.73 12.90
CA VAL A 292 26.49 5.29 12.80
C VAL A 292 27.40 4.76 11.70
N PHE A 293 28.39 3.97 12.09
CA PHE A 293 29.31 3.27 11.19
C PHE A 293 28.81 1.85 10.98
N VAL A 294 28.24 1.56 9.81
CA VAL A 294 27.78 0.22 9.45
C VAL A 294 28.89 -0.52 8.70
N VAL A 295 29.21 -1.74 9.14
CA VAL A 295 30.10 -2.66 8.43
C VAL A 295 29.28 -3.83 7.89
N ILE A 296 29.28 -4.00 6.57
CA ILE A 296 28.48 -5.02 5.88
C ILE A 296 29.32 -5.64 4.74
N ARG A 297 29.04 -6.90 4.37
CA ARG A 297 29.71 -7.54 3.24
C ARG A 297 29.49 -6.73 1.94
N GLY A 298 30.52 -6.59 1.11
CA GLY A 298 30.48 -5.61 0.02
C GLY A 298 29.49 -5.88 -1.11
N ASP A 299 28.99 -7.11 -1.26
CA ASP A 299 27.93 -7.50 -2.20
C ASP A 299 26.50 -7.27 -1.66
N LEU A 300 26.36 -6.75 -0.45
CA LEU A 300 25.09 -6.49 0.22
C LEU A 300 24.86 -5.00 0.40
N GLU A 301 23.60 -4.58 0.41
CA GLU A 301 23.18 -3.21 0.69
C GLU A 301 22.55 -3.09 2.07
N VAL A 302 22.74 -1.93 2.71
CA VAL A 302 22.16 -1.66 4.02
C VAL A 302 20.66 -1.46 3.89
N ASN A 303 19.91 -2.11 4.78
CA ASN A 303 18.50 -1.89 5.00
C ASN A 303 18.32 -0.87 6.13
N GLU A 304 17.93 0.35 5.76
CA GLU A 304 17.76 1.47 6.68
C GLU A 304 16.68 1.22 7.73
N ALA A 305 15.58 0.54 7.37
CA ALA A 305 14.51 0.21 8.31
C ALA A 305 15.01 -0.76 9.40
N LYS A 306 15.75 -1.80 9.01
CA LYS A 306 16.39 -2.73 9.97
C LYS A 306 17.42 -2.02 10.83
N LEU A 307 18.25 -1.15 10.24
CA LEU A 307 19.26 -0.39 10.97
C LEU A 307 18.63 0.55 12.00
N ALA A 308 17.61 1.31 11.62
CA ALA A 308 16.87 2.21 12.50
C ALA A 308 16.26 1.44 13.69
N ARG A 309 15.72 0.23 13.44
CA ARG A 309 15.19 -0.65 14.50
C ARG A 309 16.26 -1.13 15.47
N VAL A 310 17.42 -1.54 14.96
CA VAL A 310 18.57 -1.97 15.81
C VAL A 310 19.04 -0.83 16.70
N LEU A 311 19.00 0.40 16.19
CA LEU A 311 19.38 1.61 16.91
C LEU A 311 18.26 2.17 17.82
N GLY A 312 17.02 1.71 17.65
CA GLY A 312 15.86 2.25 18.36
C GLY A 312 15.56 3.72 18.02
N THR A 313 15.84 4.15 16.79
CA THR A 313 15.62 5.53 16.32
C THR A 313 14.61 5.59 15.18
N ALA A 314 13.86 6.68 15.11
CA ALA A 314 13.03 7.05 13.95
C ALA A 314 13.77 7.98 12.98
N GLU A 315 14.85 8.61 13.45
CA GLU A 315 15.66 9.55 12.68
C GLU A 315 16.96 8.87 12.26
N LEU A 316 17.01 8.49 10.99
CA LEU A 316 18.20 7.97 10.34
C LEU A 316 18.38 8.73 9.02
N SER A 317 19.56 9.30 8.78
CA SER A 317 19.89 9.96 7.51
C SER A 317 21.29 9.59 7.06
N PRO A 318 21.60 9.61 5.75
CA PRO A 318 22.98 9.46 5.29
C PRO A 318 23.90 10.49 5.96
N ALA A 319 25.11 10.07 6.36
CA ALA A 319 26.11 10.98 6.90
C ALA A 319 26.76 11.81 5.79
N THR A 320 27.19 13.04 6.09
CA THR A 320 27.95 13.85 5.13
C THR A 320 29.43 13.46 5.13
N GLU A 321 30.17 13.87 4.11
CA GLU A 321 31.62 13.64 4.05
C GLU A 321 32.33 14.31 5.23
N GLU A 322 31.88 15.49 5.67
CA GLU A 322 32.41 16.18 6.85
C GLU A 322 32.21 15.37 8.13
N ASP A 323 31.03 14.75 8.31
CA ASP A 323 30.76 13.88 9.46
C ASP A 323 31.73 12.68 9.50
N ILE A 324 31.98 12.06 8.34
CA ILE A 324 32.84 10.88 8.19
C ILE A 324 34.29 11.24 8.54
N VAL A 325 34.79 12.35 7.99
CA VAL A 325 36.15 12.83 8.23
C VAL A 325 36.34 13.25 9.70
N ALA A 326 35.33 13.86 10.31
CA ALA A 326 35.36 14.25 11.73
C ALA A 326 35.52 13.04 12.67
N ALA A 327 35.01 11.87 12.28
CA ALA A 327 35.20 10.62 13.01
C ALA A 327 36.56 9.93 12.75
N GLY A 328 37.40 10.51 11.88
CA GLY A 328 38.71 9.93 11.51
C GLY A 328 38.62 8.82 10.46
N ALA A 329 37.47 8.66 9.80
CA ALA A 329 37.31 7.79 8.64
C ALA A 329 37.67 8.52 7.35
N VAL A 330 38.06 7.77 6.32
CA VAL A 330 38.33 8.30 4.98
C VAL A 330 37.31 7.71 4.00
N PRO A 331 36.38 8.49 3.43
CA PRO A 331 35.41 8.00 2.45
C PRO A 331 36.09 7.21 1.32
N GLY A 332 35.50 6.07 0.95
CA GLY A 332 36.07 5.14 -0.04
C GLY A 332 37.25 4.27 0.47
N TYR A 333 37.81 4.59 1.64
CA TYR A 333 38.92 3.84 2.27
C TYR A 333 38.67 3.62 3.76
N ALA A 334 37.42 3.58 4.21
CA ALA A 334 37.10 3.54 5.63
C ALA A 334 36.98 2.12 6.21
N SER A 335 37.32 1.98 7.48
CA SER A 335 36.98 0.82 8.32
C SER A 335 36.86 1.26 9.79
N PRO A 336 36.23 0.47 10.69
CA PRO A 336 36.20 0.81 12.11
C PRO A 336 37.56 0.67 12.82
N ILE A 337 38.61 0.23 12.11
CA ILE A 337 39.92 -0.06 12.71
C ILE A 337 40.64 1.24 13.04
N GLY A 338 40.90 1.47 14.32
CA GLY A 338 41.58 2.68 14.79
C GLY A 338 40.66 3.91 14.90
N ILE A 339 39.35 3.74 14.67
CA ILE A 339 38.35 4.76 14.95
C ILE A 339 37.87 4.57 16.39
N SER A 340 38.05 5.62 17.20
CA SER A 340 37.58 5.66 18.59
C SER A 340 37.05 7.05 18.89
N GLY A 341 35.74 7.16 19.07
CA GLY A 341 35.07 8.39 19.48
C GLY A 341 33.78 8.06 20.21
N ASP A 342 33.48 8.82 21.27
CA ASP A 342 32.31 8.56 22.14
C ASP A 342 30.97 8.73 21.40
N GLU A 343 30.97 9.40 20.25
CA GLU A 343 29.80 9.63 19.39
C GLU A 343 29.72 8.70 18.17
N VAL A 344 30.61 7.70 18.06
CA VAL A 344 30.60 6.74 16.93
C VAL A 344 30.01 5.41 17.39
N VAL A 345 28.92 5.00 16.75
CA VAL A 345 28.25 3.72 16.98
C VAL A 345 28.57 2.78 15.83
N VAL A 346 29.34 1.72 16.09
CA VAL A 346 29.67 0.71 15.07
C VAL A 346 28.62 -0.40 15.08
N VAL A 347 27.90 -0.57 13.97
CA VAL A 347 26.94 -1.65 13.73
C VAL A 347 27.53 -2.61 12.71
N VAL A 348 27.54 -3.90 13.03
CA VAL A 348 28.06 -4.94 12.14
C VAL A 348 26.91 -5.81 11.64
N ASP A 349 26.80 -5.96 10.32
CA ASP A 349 25.87 -6.90 9.73
C ASP A 349 26.28 -8.35 10.05
N ASP A 350 25.32 -9.24 10.28
CA ASP A 350 25.58 -10.65 10.58
C ASP A 350 26.25 -11.44 9.43
N SER A 351 26.44 -10.84 8.25
CA SER A 351 27.32 -11.36 7.19
C SER A 351 28.81 -11.31 7.51
N ILE A 352 29.23 -10.42 8.42
CA ILE A 352 30.65 -10.19 8.71
C ILE A 352 31.26 -11.25 9.66
N PRO A 353 30.63 -11.63 10.78
CA PRO A 353 31.21 -12.65 11.68
C PRO A 353 31.59 -14.00 11.03
N PRO A 354 30.79 -14.58 10.10
CA PRO A 354 31.18 -15.82 9.44
C PRO A 354 32.22 -15.63 8.34
N ALA A 355 32.43 -14.41 7.85
CA ALA A 355 33.38 -14.14 6.78
C ALA A 355 34.83 -14.14 7.28
N ARG A 356 35.76 -14.54 6.40
CA ARG A 356 37.19 -14.64 6.69
C ARG A 356 37.99 -13.80 5.72
N ASN A 357 39.05 -13.19 6.24
CA ASN A 357 40.07 -12.48 5.47
C ASN A 357 39.51 -11.42 4.51
N LEU A 358 38.60 -10.58 5.00
CA LEU A 358 37.98 -9.53 4.20
C LEU A 358 38.97 -8.43 3.83
N VAL A 359 38.68 -7.70 2.75
CA VAL A 359 39.34 -6.43 2.44
C VAL A 359 38.49 -5.28 2.97
N ALA A 360 39.06 -4.44 3.83
CA ALA A 360 38.40 -3.24 4.34
C ALA A 360 39.28 -2.01 4.09
N GLY A 361 38.72 -0.81 4.19
CA GLY A 361 39.51 0.42 4.07
C GLY A 361 40.58 0.57 5.16
N ALA A 362 41.70 1.23 4.84
CA ALA A 362 42.79 1.45 5.80
C ALA A 362 42.66 2.75 6.63
N ASN A 363 41.55 3.49 6.50
CA ASN A 363 41.40 4.88 6.96
C ASN A 363 42.53 5.79 6.43
N LYS A 364 42.99 5.50 5.22
CA LYS A 364 44.10 6.20 4.54
C LYS A 364 43.84 6.18 3.05
N GLU A 365 43.85 7.37 2.44
CA GLU A 365 43.58 7.52 1.01
C GLU A 365 44.51 6.66 0.16
N GLY A 366 43.94 5.89 -0.76
CA GLY A 366 44.68 5.02 -1.67
C GLY A 366 45.18 3.72 -1.04
N PHE A 367 44.74 3.36 0.16
CA PHE A 367 45.13 2.12 0.83
C PHE A 367 43.93 1.35 1.41
N HIS A 368 44.00 0.03 1.31
CA HIS A 368 43.08 -0.91 1.97
C HIS A 368 43.88 -1.89 2.84
N LEU A 369 43.18 -2.57 3.74
CA LEU A 369 43.70 -3.65 4.57
C LEU A 369 43.17 -4.97 4.02
N ARG A 370 44.08 -5.90 3.70
CA ARG A 370 43.78 -7.30 3.43
C ARG A 370 43.72 -8.10 4.72
N ASN A 371 43.00 -9.21 4.64
CA ASN A 371 42.89 -10.20 5.69
C ASN A 371 42.29 -9.65 6.99
N VAL A 372 41.34 -8.71 6.88
CA VAL A 372 40.60 -8.17 8.01
C VAL A 372 39.59 -9.21 8.51
N ASN A 373 39.57 -9.43 9.83
CA ASN A 373 38.75 -10.44 10.47
C ASN A 373 38.08 -9.88 11.73
N PHE A 374 36.76 -10.05 11.82
CA PHE A 374 36.01 -9.82 13.05
C PHE A 374 36.04 -11.11 13.92
N PRO A 375 36.21 -11.03 15.25
CA PRO A 375 36.42 -9.85 16.09
C PRO A 375 37.91 -9.52 16.35
N ARG A 376 38.85 -10.07 15.56
CA ARG A 376 40.30 -9.92 15.79
C ARG A 376 40.76 -8.47 15.61
N ASP A 377 40.34 -7.83 14.51
CA ASP A 377 40.89 -6.53 14.09
C ASP A 377 40.04 -5.33 14.54
N PHE A 378 38.75 -5.56 14.82
CA PHE A 378 37.82 -4.59 15.39
C PHE A 378 36.70 -5.33 16.13
N GLN A 379 36.07 -4.66 17.10
CA GLN A 379 35.05 -5.24 17.97
C GLN A 379 33.88 -4.27 18.14
N THR A 380 32.67 -4.84 18.22
CA THR A 380 31.45 -4.12 18.62
C THR A 380 30.51 -5.09 19.32
N GLN A 381 29.58 -4.55 20.09
CA GLN A 381 28.49 -5.31 20.71
C GLN A 381 27.24 -5.37 19.82
N LEU A 382 27.13 -4.49 18.81
CA LEU A 382 25.97 -4.41 17.92
C LEU A 382 26.21 -5.22 16.66
N VAL A 383 25.84 -6.49 16.70
CA VAL A 383 25.77 -7.39 15.54
C VAL A 383 24.32 -7.72 15.26
N ALA A 384 23.83 -7.44 14.05
CA ALA A 384 22.43 -7.66 13.68
C ALA A 384 22.26 -7.86 12.17
N ASP A 385 21.11 -8.38 11.73
CA ASP A 385 20.76 -8.33 10.31
C ASP A 385 20.34 -6.91 9.93
N VAL A 386 21.17 -6.24 9.12
CA VAL A 386 20.90 -4.90 8.57
C VAL A 386 21.04 -4.91 7.05
N ALA A 387 20.93 -6.07 6.40
CA ALA A 387 21.04 -6.21 4.96
C ALA A 387 19.66 -6.21 4.27
N LEU A 388 19.61 -5.67 3.04
CA LEU A 388 18.49 -5.86 2.12
C LEU A 388 18.54 -7.26 1.50
N ALA A 389 17.38 -7.93 1.43
CA ALA A 389 17.23 -9.13 0.63
C ALA A 389 17.38 -8.81 -0.87
N ARG A 390 18.00 -9.73 -1.60
CA ARG A 390 18.24 -9.64 -3.05
C ARG A 390 17.44 -10.70 -3.81
N ASP A 391 17.23 -10.43 -5.09
CA ASP A 391 16.68 -11.43 -5.99
C ASP A 391 17.64 -12.62 -6.08
N GLY A 392 17.11 -13.83 -5.98
CA GLY A 392 17.89 -15.06 -5.99
C GLY A 392 18.37 -15.54 -4.62
N ASP A 393 18.28 -14.73 -3.56
CA ASP A 393 18.72 -15.18 -2.23
C ASP A 393 17.90 -16.40 -1.74
N PRO A 394 18.49 -17.32 -0.96
CA PRO A 394 17.76 -18.45 -0.40
C PRO A 394 16.74 -18.02 0.66
N CYS A 395 15.55 -18.62 0.58
CA CYS A 395 14.43 -18.40 1.47
C CYS A 395 14.74 -18.93 2.87
N PRO A 396 14.51 -18.13 3.93
CA PRO A 396 14.81 -18.53 5.31
C PRO A 396 13.91 -19.67 5.83
N ARG A 397 12.80 -19.97 5.16
CA ARG A 397 11.84 -21.01 5.60
C ARG A 397 12.06 -22.37 4.96
N CYS A 398 12.40 -22.40 3.67
CA CYS A 398 12.49 -23.67 2.93
C CYS A 398 13.77 -23.83 2.11
N GLY A 399 14.67 -22.83 2.07
CA GLY A 399 15.88 -22.86 1.25
C GLY A 399 15.65 -22.71 -0.26
N GLY A 400 14.40 -22.57 -0.72
CA GLY A 400 14.08 -22.24 -2.12
C GLY A 400 14.47 -20.80 -2.48
N THR A 401 14.25 -20.37 -3.72
CA THR A 401 14.69 -19.04 -4.19
C THR A 401 13.68 -17.94 -3.82
N LEU A 402 14.17 -16.78 -3.39
CA LEU A 402 13.41 -15.54 -3.25
C LEU A 402 13.39 -14.76 -4.57
N HIS A 403 12.22 -14.27 -4.95
CA HIS A 403 12.03 -13.40 -6.09
C HIS A 403 11.57 -12.02 -5.64
N ILE A 404 12.18 -10.97 -6.18
CA ILE A 404 11.74 -9.59 -5.96
C ILE A 404 10.59 -9.28 -6.93
N GLN A 405 9.52 -8.70 -6.42
CA GLN A 405 8.38 -8.23 -7.18
C GLN A 405 7.99 -6.80 -6.76
N HIS A 406 7.41 -6.06 -7.69
CA HIS A 406 6.79 -4.77 -7.42
C HIS A 406 5.29 -4.93 -7.14
N GLY A 407 4.74 -4.06 -6.29
CA GLY A 407 3.33 -4.12 -5.93
C GLY A 407 2.72 -2.79 -5.51
N ILE A 408 1.39 -2.77 -5.51
CA ILE A 408 0.57 -1.70 -4.97
C ILE A 408 0.00 -2.18 -3.64
N GLU A 409 0.36 -1.52 -2.54
CA GLU A 409 -0.18 -1.80 -1.22
C GLU A 409 -1.66 -1.38 -1.12
N LEU A 410 -2.59 -2.35 -1.07
CA LEU A 410 -4.04 -2.08 -1.02
C LEU A 410 -4.56 -1.86 0.41
N GLY A 411 -3.85 -2.38 1.40
CA GLY A 411 -4.17 -2.21 2.80
C GLY A 411 -3.11 -2.83 3.71
N HIS A 412 -3.17 -2.43 4.98
CA HIS A 412 -2.18 -2.79 6.00
C HIS A 412 -2.88 -3.03 7.34
N ILE A 413 -2.48 -4.08 8.03
CA ILE A 413 -2.99 -4.44 9.35
C ILE A 413 -1.84 -4.58 10.37
N PHE A 414 -1.99 -3.96 11.54
CA PHE A 414 -0.93 -3.83 12.55
C PHE A 414 -1.38 -4.33 13.92
N LYS A 415 -0.46 -4.95 14.66
CA LYS A 415 -0.59 -5.19 16.10
C LYS A 415 0.15 -4.10 16.88
N LEU A 416 -0.53 -3.01 17.21
CA LEU A 416 0.06 -1.83 17.84
C LEU A 416 0.52 -2.06 19.29
N GLY A 417 -0.02 -3.08 19.96
CA GLY A 417 0.26 -3.33 21.37
C GLY A 417 -0.25 -2.19 22.23
N THR A 418 0.56 -1.70 23.16
CA THR A 418 0.16 -0.67 24.13
C THR A 418 0.75 0.72 23.85
N LYS A 419 1.33 0.94 22.67
CA LYS A 419 2.05 2.18 22.33
C LYS A 419 1.20 3.42 22.62
N TYR A 420 0.02 3.50 22.00
CA TYR A 420 -0.87 4.65 22.11
C TYR A 420 -1.57 4.70 23.47
N SER A 421 -2.01 3.55 23.97
CA SER A 421 -2.73 3.47 25.24
C SER A 421 -1.86 3.88 26.43
N GLN A 422 -0.57 3.52 26.44
CA GLN A 422 0.38 3.98 27.46
C GLN A 422 0.63 5.49 27.37
N SER A 423 0.95 6.01 26.18
CA SER A 423 1.21 7.45 25.99
C SER A 423 -0.01 8.32 26.34
N LEU A 424 -1.21 7.85 26.03
CA LEU A 424 -2.44 8.62 26.25
C LEU A 424 -3.15 8.30 27.57
N GLY A 425 -2.69 7.29 28.31
CA GLY A 425 -3.30 6.84 29.55
C GLY A 425 -4.67 6.18 29.35
N ALA A 426 -4.85 5.45 28.25
CA ALA A 426 -6.08 4.70 27.97
C ALA A 426 -6.04 3.33 28.66
N THR A 427 -6.61 3.27 29.86
CA THR A 427 -6.63 2.07 30.71
C THR A 427 -8.04 1.56 30.96
N PHE A 428 -8.15 0.28 31.34
CA PHE A 428 -9.38 -0.37 31.79
C PHE A 428 -9.12 -1.15 33.08
N LEU A 429 -10.17 -1.45 33.84
CA LEU A 429 -10.09 -2.37 34.98
C LEU A 429 -10.19 -3.82 34.49
N ASP A 430 -9.15 -4.61 34.77
CA ASP A 430 -9.10 -6.04 34.49
C ASP A 430 -10.00 -6.87 35.43
N ARG A 431 -9.96 -8.19 35.30
CA ARG A 431 -10.77 -9.12 36.12
C ARG A 431 -10.46 -9.07 37.61
N ASP A 432 -9.25 -8.64 37.97
CA ASP A 432 -8.78 -8.49 39.34
C ASP A 432 -8.97 -7.05 39.87
N GLY A 433 -9.58 -6.17 39.06
CA GLY A 433 -9.80 -4.77 39.39
C GLY A 433 -8.55 -3.88 39.26
N GLN A 434 -7.51 -4.35 38.57
CA GLN A 434 -6.29 -3.60 38.32
C GLN A 434 -6.38 -2.81 37.02
N ALA A 435 -5.87 -1.57 37.03
CA ALA A 435 -5.83 -0.74 35.85
C ALA A 435 -4.73 -1.24 34.89
N ARG A 436 -5.10 -1.63 33.67
CA ARG A 436 -4.18 -2.04 32.61
C ARG A 436 -4.36 -1.19 31.36
N PRO A 437 -3.28 -0.90 30.61
CA PRO A 437 -3.39 -0.23 29.32
C PRO A 437 -4.12 -1.12 28.32
N LEU A 438 -4.96 -0.53 27.47
CA LEU A 438 -5.60 -1.25 26.37
C LEU A 438 -4.54 -1.78 25.39
N VAL A 439 -4.65 -3.03 24.98
CA VAL A 439 -3.87 -3.57 23.85
C VAL A 439 -4.63 -3.27 22.56
N MET A 440 -3.93 -2.80 21.53
CA MET A 440 -4.55 -2.26 20.32
C MET A 440 -4.09 -2.95 19.03
N GLY A 441 -4.99 -3.05 18.07
CA GLY A 441 -4.69 -3.28 16.65
C GLY A 441 -5.20 -2.12 15.79
N CYS A 442 -4.61 -1.91 14.60
CA CYS A 442 -5.16 -0.97 13.62
C CYS A 442 -5.07 -1.48 12.18
N TYR A 443 -6.00 -1.05 11.34
CA TYR A 443 -6.34 -1.75 10.11
C TYR A 443 -6.79 -0.77 9.00
N GLY A 444 -5.91 -0.47 8.05
CA GLY A 444 -6.14 0.48 6.94
C GLY A 444 -6.46 -0.19 5.59
N ILE A 445 -7.40 0.38 4.82
CA ILE A 445 -7.60 0.12 3.36
C ILE A 445 -7.82 1.47 2.69
N GLY A 446 -7.01 1.81 1.68
CA GLY A 446 -7.24 2.99 0.86
C GLY A 446 -8.39 2.74 -0.12
N ILE A 447 -9.55 3.37 0.06
CA ILE A 447 -10.75 3.08 -0.74
C ILE A 447 -10.60 3.58 -2.18
N GLY A 448 -10.08 4.80 -2.36
CA GLY A 448 -9.78 5.34 -3.69
C GLY A 448 -8.68 4.55 -4.41
N ARG A 449 -7.63 4.16 -3.67
CA ARG A 449 -6.56 3.28 -4.15
C ARG A 449 -7.10 1.92 -4.58
N LEU A 450 -7.96 1.31 -3.77
CA LEU A 450 -8.61 0.04 -4.08
C LEU A 450 -9.45 0.12 -5.36
N LEU A 451 -10.22 1.20 -5.54
CA LEU A 451 -10.96 1.43 -6.78
C LEU A 451 -10.04 1.55 -8.01
N ALA A 452 -8.94 2.29 -7.90
CA ALA A 452 -7.97 2.39 -8.98
C ALA A 452 -7.29 1.05 -9.27
N ALA A 453 -6.95 0.27 -8.24
CA ALA A 453 -6.38 -1.07 -8.39
C ALA A 453 -7.32 -2.06 -9.09
N VAL A 454 -8.63 -1.96 -8.87
CA VAL A 454 -9.63 -2.69 -9.65
C VAL A 454 -9.50 -2.36 -11.13
N ILE A 455 -9.48 -1.07 -11.49
CA ILE A 455 -9.37 -0.66 -12.90
C ILE A 455 -8.02 -1.07 -13.49
N GLU A 456 -6.93 -0.97 -12.72
CA GLU A 456 -5.61 -1.40 -13.17
C GLU A 456 -5.60 -2.91 -13.50
N SER A 457 -6.30 -3.73 -12.71
CA SER A 457 -6.38 -5.18 -12.94
C SER A 457 -7.43 -5.59 -13.98
N HIS A 458 -8.44 -4.74 -14.18
CA HIS A 458 -9.62 -5.07 -14.98
C HIS A 458 -9.91 -4.00 -16.04
N HIS A 459 -9.06 -3.98 -17.07
CA HIS A 459 -9.22 -3.16 -18.25
C HIS A 459 -8.72 -3.88 -19.51
N ASP A 460 -9.05 -3.32 -20.67
CA ASP A 460 -8.47 -3.70 -21.96
C ASP A 460 -8.12 -2.45 -22.79
N GLU A 461 -7.79 -2.63 -24.06
CA GLU A 461 -7.42 -1.53 -24.97
C GLU A 461 -8.57 -0.53 -25.21
N GLU A 462 -9.82 -0.95 -25.02
CA GLU A 462 -11.00 -0.15 -25.32
C GLU A 462 -11.58 0.57 -24.09
N GLY A 463 -11.31 0.06 -22.88
CA GLY A 463 -11.75 0.72 -21.65
C GLY A 463 -11.73 -0.14 -20.40
N ILE A 464 -12.55 0.28 -19.43
CA ILE A 464 -12.70 -0.41 -18.14
C ILE A 464 -13.53 -1.69 -18.33
N VAL A 465 -13.23 -2.73 -17.54
CA VAL A 465 -13.98 -3.99 -17.50
C VAL A 465 -14.35 -4.29 -16.05
N TRP A 466 -15.41 -3.67 -15.53
CA TRP A 466 -15.72 -3.78 -14.10
C TRP A 466 -16.05 -5.22 -13.66
N PRO A 467 -15.53 -5.68 -12.51
CA PRO A 467 -16.21 -6.72 -11.74
C PRO A 467 -17.60 -6.22 -11.35
N THR A 468 -18.64 -7.03 -11.59
CA THR A 468 -20.05 -6.62 -11.37
C THR A 468 -20.29 -6.00 -9.99
N ALA A 469 -19.65 -6.53 -8.94
CA ALA A 469 -19.84 -6.09 -7.56
C ALA A 469 -19.48 -4.61 -7.31
N VAL A 470 -18.58 -4.04 -8.12
CA VAL A 470 -18.08 -2.66 -7.97
C VAL A 470 -18.44 -1.76 -9.15
N ALA A 471 -19.18 -2.28 -10.14
CA ALA A 471 -19.62 -1.51 -11.29
C ALA A 471 -20.58 -0.37 -10.88
N PRO A 472 -20.46 0.84 -11.46
CA PRO A 472 -21.33 1.98 -11.12
C PRO A 472 -22.78 1.77 -11.58
N PHE A 473 -22.98 0.97 -12.62
CA PHE A 473 -24.26 0.48 -13.15
C PHE A 473 -24.06 -0.97 -13.58
N HIS A 474 -25.11 -1.77 -13.59
CA HIS A 474 -25.05 -3.14 -14.10
C HIS A 474 -25.36 -3.20 -15.60
N VAL A 475 -26.28 -2.36 -16.07
CA VAL A 475 -26.74 -2.37 -17.46
C VAL A 475 -26.72 -0.97 -18.08
N LEU A 476 -26.17 -0.89 -19.29
CA LEU A 476 -26.25 0.27 -20.18
C LEU A 476 -27.24 -0.04 -21.30
N VAL A 477 -28.35 0.69 -21.38
CA VAL A 477 -29.30 0.59 -22.48
C VAL A 477 -28.98 1.67 -23.50
N ALA A 478 -28.59 1.30 -24.72
CA ALA A 478 -28.20 2.23 -25.78
C ALA A 478 -29.29 2.35 -26.86
N VAL A 479 -29.81 3.57 -27.05
CA VAL A 479 -30.76 3.87 -28.15
C VAL A 479 -29.98 4.28 -29.39
N LEU A 480 -30.06 3.49 -30.47
CA LEU A 480 -29.31 3.79 -31.70
C LEU A 480 -29.79 5.05 -32.40
N ASN A 481 -31.12 5.25 -32.48
CA ASN A 481 -31.70 6.48 -32.99
C ASN A 481 -32.56 7.19 -31.92
N PRO A 482 -32.01 8.19 -31.21
CA PRO A 482 -32.74 8.92 -30.17
C PRO A 482 -33.85 9.83 -30.71
N LYS A 483 -33.94 10.00 -32.03
CA LYS A 483 -35.02 10.76 -32.70
C LYS A 483 -36.20 9.89 -33.12
N ASP A 484 -36.06 8.56 -33.05
CA ASP A 484 -37.14 7.62 -33.33
C ASP A 484 -37.92 7.33 -32.05
N GLY A 485 -39.14 7.88 -31.96
CA GLY A 485 -40.00 7.74 -30.80
C GLY A 485 -40.31 6.29 -30.42
N ASN A 486 -40.34 5.36 -31.38
CA ASN A 486 -40.58 3.94 -31.10
C ASN A 486 -39.35 3.29 -30.43
N GLN A 487 -38.14 3.62 -30.90
CA GLN A 487 -36.91 3.13 -30.27
C GLN A 487 -36.74 3.71 -28.86
N VAL A 488 -37.04 5.00 -28.67
CA VAL A 488 -36.99 5.65 -27.36
C VAL A 488 -38.00 5.03 -26.39
N ALA A 489 -39.22 4.76 -26.84
CA ALA A 489 -40.25 4.12 -26.03
C ALA A 489 -39.84 2.70 -25.59
N LEU A 490 -39.32 1.89 -26.53
CA LEU A 490 -38.84 0.54 -26.22
C LEU A 490 -37.66 0.58 -25.24
N ALA A 491 -36.68 1.44 -25.46
CA ALA A 491 -35.52 1.56 -24.58
C ALA A 491 -35.90 2.03 -23.18
N THR A 492 -36.82 2.98 -23.07
CA THR A 492 -37.37 3.45 -21.80
C THR A 492 -38.09 2.34 -21.05
N SER A 493 -38.89 1.52 -21.75
CA SER A 493 -39.58 0.37 -21.17
C SER A 493 -38.58 -0.69 -20.69
N VAL A 494 -37.59 -1.05 -21.51
CA VAL A 494 -36.52 -2.00 -21.13
C VAL A 494 -35.75 -1.50 -19.91
N ALA A 495 -35.35 -0.23 -19.89
CA ALA A 495 -34.64 0.36 -18.75
C ALA A 495 -35.49 0.36 -17.47
N ALA A 496 -36.79 0.66 -17.58
CA ALA A 496 -37.71 0.62 -16.45
C ALA A 496 -37.88 -0.81 -15.90
N HIS A 497 -38.13 -1.80 -16.75
CA HIS A 497 -38.30 -3.19 -16.32
C HIS A 497 -37.05 -3.73 -15.61
N LEU A 498 -35.85 -3.46 -16.14
CA LEU A 498 -34.60 -3.88 -15.52
C LEU A 498 -34.37 -3.18 -14.18
N ALA A 499 -34.70 -1.90 -14.08
CA ALA A 499 -34.59 -1.15 -12.84
C ALA A 499 -35.60 -1.63 -11.77
N GLU A 500 -36.83 -1.93 -12.16
CA GLU A 500 -37.85 -2.53 -11.28
C GLU A 500 -37.44 -3.92 -10.76
N ALA A 501 -36.65 -4.66 -11.55
CA ALA A 501 -36.03 -5.92 -11.14
C ALA A 501 -34.82 -5.75 -10.19
N GLY A 502 -34.45 -4.52 -9.83
CA GLY A 502 -33.37 -4.21 -8.89
C GLY A 502 -32.01 -3.94 -9.52
N TRP A 503 -31.90 -3.87 -10.85
CA TRP A 503 -30.65 -3.53 -11.52
C TRP A 503 -30.44 -2.02 -11.58
N ASP A 504 -29.23 -1.54 -11.25
CA ASP A 504 -28.81 -0.19 -11.65
C ASP A 504 -28.63 -0.05 -13.17
N VAL A 505 -29.46 0.80 -13.78
CA VAL A 505 -29.50 1.00 -15.23
C VAL A 505 -29.13 2.43 -15.62
N LEU A 506 -28.24 2.56 -16.60
CA LEU A 506 -27.97 3.80 -17.34
C LEU A 506 -28.58 3.70 -18.75
N LEU A 507 -29.37 4.69 -19.14
CA LEU A 507 -29.96 4.81 -20.48
C LEU A 507 -29.16 5.85 -21.29
N ASP A 508 -28.50 5.42 -22.37
CA ASP A 508 -27.87 6.32 -23.34
C ASP A 508 -28.90 6.84 -24.36
N ASP A 509 -29.59 7.89 -23.95
CA ASP A 509 -30.56 8.66 -24.71
C ASP A 509 -29.95 9.89 -25.40
N ARG A 510 -28.62 10.03 -25.42
CA ARG A 510 -27.93 11.20 -25.96
C ARG A 510 -28.14 11.30 -27.48
N GLU A 511 -28.23 12.53 -28.00
CA GLU A 511 -28.22 12.80 -29.44
C GLU A 511 -26.80 12.68 -30.02
N ARG A 512 -26.29 11.45 -30.06
CA ARG A 512 -24.94 11.08 -30.56
C ARG A 512 -25.04 9.98 -31.60
N SER A 513 -24.01 9.86 -32.43
CA SER A 513 -23.93 8.77 -33.41
C SER A 513 -23.79 7.41 -32.71
N PRO A 514 -24.28 6.30 -33.31
CA PRO A 514 -24.07 4.95 -32.77
C PRO A 514 -22.60 4.64 -32.44
N GLY A 515 -21.68 5.05 -33.31
CA GLY A 515 -20.24 4.84 -33.09
C GLY A 515 -19.72 5.53 -31.84
N GLU A 516 -20.13 6.77 -31.59
CA GLU A 516 -19.76 7.49 -30.35
C GLU A 516 -20.36 6.84 -29.10
N LYS A 517 -21.61 6.38 -29.18
CA LYS A 517 -22.25 5.67 -28.06
C LYS A 517 -21.53 4.37 -27.73
N PHE A 518 -21.18 3.58 -28.73
CA PHE A 518 -20.43 2.33 -28.52
C PHE A 518 -19.02 2.57 -27.99
N HIS A 519 -18.33 3.61 -28.47
CA HIS A 519 -17.04 3.99 -27.93
C HIS A 519 -17.13 4.35 -26.44
N ASP A 520 -18.07 5.22 -26.06
CA ASP A 520 -18.29 5.58 -24.66
C ASP A 520 -18.73 4.38 -23.81
N ALA A 521 -19.57 3.48 -24.36
CA ALA A 521 -20.01 2.27 -23.67
C ALA A 521 -18.83 1.37 -23.30
N LYS A 522 -17.90 1.15 -24.24
CA LYS A 522 -16.69 0.35 -24.01
C LYS A 522 -15.73 1.02 -23.04
N LEU A 523 -15.56 2.34 -23.17
CA LEU A 523 -14.69 3.15 -22.31
C LEU A 523 -15.15 3.13 -20.84
N VAL A 524 -16.44 3.40 -20.61
CA VAL A 524 -17.04 3.43 -19.26
C VAL A 524 -17.15 2.02 -18.66
N GLY A 525 -17.36 1.02 -19.51
CA GLY A 525 -17.15 -0.38 -19.14
C GLY A 525 -18.31 -1.06 -18.41
N ILE A 526 -19.54 -0.52 -18.49
CA ILE A 526 -20.70 -1.09 -17.80
C ILE A 526 -20.87 -2.57 -18.20
N PRO A 527 -21.03 -3.51 -17.24
CA PRO A 527 -20.90 -4.96 -17.51
C PRO A 527 -21.80 -5.52 -18.61
N VAL A 528 -23.03 -5.03 -18.74
CA VAL A 528 -23.96 -5.44 -19.79
C VAL A 528 -24.39 -4.24 -20.64
N LEU A 529 -24.24 -4.37 -21.95
CA LEU A 529 -24.77 -3.44 -22.94
C LEU A 529 -26.02 -4.05 -23.60
N ALA A 530 -27.14 -3.33 -23.52
CA ALA A 530 -28.39 -3.68 -24.20
C ALA A 530 -28.65 -2.69 -25.35
N VAL A 531 -28.70 -3.17 -26.59
CA VAL A 531 -28.79 -2.32 -27.78
C VAL A 531 -30.22 -2.30 -28.32
N ILE A 532 -30.76 -1.09 -28.49
CA ILE A 532 -32.11 -0.85 -29.02
C ILE A 532 -32.01 -0.16 -30.38
N GLY A 533 -32.40 -0.88 -31.43
CA GLY A 533 -32.33 -0.40 -32.81
C GLY A 533 -33.50 -0.85 -33.68
N PRO A 534 -33.43 -0.59 -35.00
CA PRO A 534 -34.49 -0.99 -35.94
C PRO A 534 -34.77 -2.50 -35.93
N ARG A 535 -33.73 -3.32 -35.73
CA ARG A 535 -33.90 -4.78 -35.59
C ARG A 535 -34.77 -5.13 -34.41
N SER A 536 -34.55 -4.50 -33.26
CA SER A 536 -35.29 -4.77 -32.02
C SER A 536 -36.78 -4.52 -32.19
N LEU A 537 -37.16 -3.46 -32.91
CA LEU A 537 -38.57 -3.17 -33.21
C LEU A 537 -39.20 -4.21 -34.16
N ARG A 538 -38.43 -4.78 -35.09
CA ARG A 538 -38.94 -5.81 -36.02
C ARG A 538 -39.09 -7.17 -35.38
N THR A 539 -38.16 -7.57 -34.52
CA THR A 539 -38.10 -8.92 -33.94
C THR A 539 -38.76 -9.01 -32.57
N GLY A 540 -38.93 -7.89 -31.87
CA GLY A 540 -39.35 -7.88 -30.47
C GLY A 540 -38.26 -8.32 -29.50
N GLU A 541 -37.01 -8.40 -29.95
CA GLU A 541 -35.85 -8.84 -29.15
C GLU A 541 -34.85 -7.70 -28.93
N VAL A 542 -34.15 -7.73 -27.81
CA VAL A 542 -33.04 -6.83 -27.46
C VAL A 542 -31.75 -7.63 -27.54
N ASP A 543 -30.74 -7.07 -28.22
CA ASP A 543 -29.41 -7.66 -28.26
C ASP A 543 -28.66 -7.23 -26.99
N LEU A 544 -28.37 -8.18 -26.10
CA LEU A 544 -27.52 -7.96 -24.92
C LEU A 544 -26.12 -8.52 -25.13
N GLU A 545 -25.10 -7.81 -24.66
CA GLU A 545 -23.69 -8.18 -24.77
C GLU A 545 -22.96 -7.92 -23.45
N ARG A 546 -22.12 -8.88 -23.03
CA ARG A 546 -21.23 -8.71 -21.86
C ARG A 546 -19.96 -7.98 -22.24
N ARG A 547 -19.59 -6.97 -21.46
CA ARG A 547 -18.39 -6.14 -21.67
C ARG A 547 -17.08 -6.94 -21.62
N HIS A 548 -16.97 -7.91 -20.71
CA HIS A 548 -15.71 -8.63 -20.45
C HIS A 548 -15.23 -9.49 -21.62
N ASN A 549 -16.14 -10.19 -22.32
CA ASN A 549 -15.78 -11.19 -23.34
C ASN A 549 -16.63 -11.13 -24.61
N GLY A 550 -17.55 -10.16 -24.72
CA GLY A 550 -18.42 -9.99 -25.89
C GLY A 550 -19.49 -11.08 -26.05
N VAL A 551 -19.72 -11.93 -25.05
CA VAL A 551 -20.78 -12.94 -25.11
C VAL A 551 -22.13 -12.25 -25.27
N ARG A 552 -22.88 -12.68 -26.30
CA ARG A 552 -24.20 -12.14 -26.62
C ARG A 552 -25.32 -13.05 -26.15
N SER A 553 -26.38 -12.44 -25.65
CA SER A 553 -27.60 -13.13 -25.23
C SER A 553 -28.83 -12.35 -25.70
N PRO A 554 -29.24 -12.47 -26.98
CA PRO A 554 -30.46 -11.84 -27.47
C PRO A 554 -31.67 -12.37 -26.70
N ALA A 555 -32.59 -11.49 -26.29
CA ALA A 555 -33.76 -11.86 -25.51
C ALA A 555 -35.00 -11.07 -25.91
N PRO A 556 -36.21 -11.67 -25.87
CA PRO A 556 -37.45 -10.92 -26.03
C PRO A 556 -37.53 -9.73 -25.07
N ALA A 557 -38.04 -8.58 -25.53
CA ALA A 557 -38.13 -7.34 -24.75
C ALA A 557 -39.16 -7.39 -23.58
N SER A 558 -39.72 -8.56 -23.29
CA SER A 558 -40.57 -8.82 -22.12
C SER A 558 -39.75 -8.75 -20.81
N PRO A 559 -40.30 -8.21 -19.71
CA PRO A 559 -39.60 -8.07 -18.42
C PRO A 559 -38.84 -9.34 -17.98
N ASP A 560 -39.51 -10.49 -17.91
CA ASP A 560 -38.91 -11.73 -17.40
C ASP A 560 -37.75 -12.24 -18.26
N SER A 561 -37.81 -12.02 -19.57
CA SER A 561 -36.80 -12.53 -20.51
C SER A 561 -35.54 -11.68 -20.49
N ILE A 562 -35.68 -10.35 -20.53
CA ILE A 562 -34.53 -9.44 -20.43
C ILE A 562 -33.86 -9.54 -19.06
N GLN A 563 -34.64 -9.70 -17.97
CA GLN A 563 -34.09 -9.87 -16.64
C GLN A 563 -33.25 -11.15 -16.53
N ARG A 564 -33.77 -12.29 -17.03
CA ARG A 564 -33.03 -13.57 -17.04
C ARG A 564 -31.75 -13.47 -17.85
N ALA A 565 -31.81 -12.87 -19.05
CA ALA A 565 -30.63 -12.70 -19.89
C ALA A 565 -29.54 -11.86 -19.20
N VAL A 566 -29.90 -10.73 -18.57
CA VAL A 566 -28.95 -9.92 -17.77
C VAL A 566 -28.38 -10.75 -16.61
N GLN A 567 -29.22 -11.49 -15.89
CA GLN A 567 -28.78 -12.27 -14.74
C GLN A 567 -27.80 -13.40 -15.15
N ASP A 568 -28.05 -14.08 -16.27
CA ASP A 568 -27.15 -15.10 -16.81
C ASP A 568 -25.82 -14.51 -17.29
N LEU A 569 -25.87 -13.31 -17.88
CA LEU A 569 -24.66 -12.59 -18.27
C LEU A 569 -23.81 -12.17 -17.06
N LEU A 570 -24.41 -11.72 -15.96
CA LEU A 570 -23.67 -11.25 -14.78
C LEU A 570 -23.20 -12.40 -13.85
N ARG A 571 -23.83 -13.57 -13.88
CA ARG A 571 -23.47 -14.73 -13.01
C ARG A 571 -22.21 -15.47 -13.41
N THR A 572 -21.76 -15.31 -14.65
CA THR A 572 -20.62 -16.07 -15.22
C THR A 572 -19.37 -15.21 -15.33
N GLU A 573 -19.25 -14.19 -14.46
CA GLU A 573 -18.03 -13.42 -14.22
C GLU A 573 -17.11 -14.09 -13.20
#